data_AF-A0A916C2G3-F1
#
_entry.id   AF-A0A916C2G3-F1
#
_cell.length_a   1.000
_cell.length_b   1.000
_cell.length_c   1.000
_cell.angle_alpha   90.00
_cell.angle_beta   90.00
_cell.angle_gamma   90.00
#
_symmetry.space_group_name_H-M   'P 1'
#
loop_
_entity.id
_entity.type
_entity.pdbx_description
1 polymer ?
#
loop_
_entity_poly.entity_id
_entity_poly.type
_entity_poly.pdbx_seq_one_letter_code
_entity_poly.pdbx_strand_id
1 'polypeptide(L)'
;MSLHSQPTSSIPEETQRVARAAFPRGNVYMRMRDELGELYTDGLFVELFPRRGQPAESPGHLAWVTVLQFAEGLSDRQAAEAVGGHIDWK
;
A
#
# COMPACT_ATOMS: atom_id res chain seq x y z
N MET A 1 -5.00 -17.96 5.35
CA MET A 1 -4.11 -17.49 4.26
C MET A 1 -2.66 -17.77 4.67
N SER A 2 -1.73 -17.97 3.75
CA SER A 2 -0.29 -18.09 4.01
C SER A 2 0.46 -17.01 3.24
N LEU A 3 1.50 -16.46 3.86
CA LEU A 3 2.33 -15.44 3.24
C LEU A 3 3.35 -16.11 2.33
N HIS A 4 3.30 -15.77 1.05
CA HIS A 4 4.30 -16.16 0.07
C HIS A 4 5.15 -14.92 -0.21
N SER A 5 6.47 -15.07 -0.18
CA SER A 5 7.37 -13.99 -0.57
C SER A 5 7.11 -13.64 -2.03
N GLN A 6 6.37 -12.56 -2.26
CA GLN A 6 6.34 -11.91 -3.56
C GLN A 6 7.36 -10.78 -3.52
N PRO A 7 8.19 -10.62 -4.56
CA PRO A 7 9.00 -9.41 -4.66
C PRO A 7 8.06 -8.23 -4.60
N THR A 8 8.32 -7.27 -3.71
CA THR A 8 7.54 -6.04 -3.66
C THR A 8 7.58 -5.43 -5.05
N SER A 9 6.42 -5.45 -5.72
CA SER A 9 6.35 -4.94 -7.08
C SER A 9 6.52 -3.44 -6.97
N SER A 10 7.67 -2.93 -7.42
CA SER A 10 7.89 -1.50 -7.60
C SER A 10 6.69 -0.91 -8.34
N ILE A 11 6.22 0.28 -7.94
CA ILE A 11 5.14 0.96 -8.68
C ILE A 11 5.55 1.03 -10.15
N PRO A 12 4.71 0.56 -11.10
CA PRO A 12 4.96 0.73 -12.52
C PRO A 12 5.22 2.21 -12.86
N GLU A 13 6.20 2.47 -13.72
CA GLU A 13 6.58 3.85 -14.12
C GLU A 13 5.37 4.65 -14.62
N GLU A 14 4.47 4.00 -15.34
CA GLU A 14 3.25 4.63 -15.86
C GLU A 14 2.32 5.11 -14.73
N THR A 15 2.17 4.33 -13.65
CA THR A 15 1.38 4.75 -12.49
C THR A 15 2.02 5.95 -11.79
N GLN A 16 3.35 5.98 -11.67
CA GLN A 16 4.06 7.13 -11.12
C GLN A 16 3.88 8.38 -11.99
N ARG A 17 3.97 8.22 -13.33
CA ARG A 17 3.76 9.29 -14.30
C ARG A 17 2.37 9.89 -14.19
N VAL A 18 1.34 9.04 -14.17
CA VAL A 18 -0.05 9.48 -14.04
C VAL A 18 -0.30 10.13 -12.68
N ALA A 19 0.23 9.58 -11.58
CA ALA A 19 0.10 10.18 -10.25
C ALA A 19 0.72 11.59 -10.20
N ARG A 20 1.95 11.76 -10.73
CA ARG A 20 2.60 13.07 -10.81
C ARG A 20 1.86 14.06 -11.70
N ALA A 21 1.23 13.59 -12.78
CA ALA A 21 0.41 14.43 -13.65
C ALA A 21 -0.93 14.83 -13.00
N ALA A 22 -1.57 13.92 -12.25
CA ALA A 22 -2.81 14.17 -11.53
C ALA A 22 -2.60 15.09 -10.31
N PHE A 23 -1.42 15.01 -9.68
CA PHE A 23 -1.04 15.83 -8.53
C PHE A 23 0.27 16.60 -8.79
N PRO A 24 0.27 17.66 -9.62
CA PRO A 24 1.50 18.37 -10.02
C PRO A 24 2.27 19.03 -8.87
N ARG A 25 1.59 19.35 -7.77
CA ARG A 25 2.21 19.88 -6.54
C ARG A 25 2.52 18.80 -5.50
N GLY A 26 2.25 17.54 -5.84
CA GLY A 26 2.20 16.41 -4.92
C GLY A 26 1.08 16.56 -3.88
N ASN A 27 1.05 15.61 -2.95
CA ASN A 27 0.24 15.66 -1.75
C ASN A 27 0.97 14.97 -0.59
N VAL A 28 0.31 14.89 0.57
CA VAL A 28 0.92 14.31 1.77
C VAL A 28 1.22 12.81 1.61
N TYR A 29 0.40 12.06 0.87
CA TYR A 29 0.56 10.61 0.67
C TYR A 29 1.73 10.29 -0.25
N MET A 30 1.84 11.02 -1.36
CA MET A 30 3.00 10.91 -2.26
C MET A 30 4.29 11.26 -1.51
N ARG A 31 4.28 12.31 -0.69
CA ARG A 31 5.45 12.67 0.13
C ARG A 31 5.76 11.63 1.19
N MET A 32 4.75 11.12 1.90
CA MET A 32 4.93 10.05 2.89
C MET A 32 5.60 8.85 2.24
N ARG A 33 5.17 8.46 1.05
CA ARG A 33 5.80 7.37 0.32
C ARG A 33 7.24 7.68 -0.09
N ASP A 34 7.49 8.84 -0.67
CA ASP A 34 8.82 9.23 -1.14
C ASP A 34 9.85 9.32 0.01
N GLU A 35 9.42 9.81 1.17
CA GLU A 35 10.30 10.04 2.34
C GLU A 35 10.46 8.78 3.22
N LEU A 36 9.38 8.01 3.41
CA LEU A 36 9.37 6.86 4.31
C LEU A 36 9.68 5.54 3.59
N GLY A 37 9.53 5.50 2.27
CA GLY A 37 9.79 4.32 1.44
C GLY A 37 8.98 3.10 1.89
N GLU A 38 9.60 1.92 1.81
CA GLU A 38 9.02 0.65 2.26
C GLU A 38 9.11 0.48 3.78
N LEU A 39 8.38 1.32 4.52
CA LEU A 39 8.37 1.28 5.99
C LEU A 39 7.87 -0.06 6.54
N TYR A 40 6.90 -0.67 5.83
CA TYR A 40 6.35 -1.99 6.13
C TYR A 40 6.70 -2.97 5.02
N THR A 41 7.53 -3.95 5.35
CA THR A 41 7.80 -5.09 4.45
C THR A 41 7.02 -6.31 4.92
N ASP A 42 6.65 -7.18 3.99
CA ASP A 42 5.96 -8.43 4.29
C ASP A 42 6.73 -9.31 5.28
N GLY A 43 8.06 -9.21 5.27
CA GLY A 43 8.96 -9.89 6.21
C GLY A 43 8.64 -9.62 7.68
N LEU A 44 8.18 -8.41 8.02
CA LEU A 44 7.80 -8.05 9.39
C LEU A 44 6.57 -8.81 9.91
N PHE A 45 5.77 -9.40 9.01
CA PHE A 45 4.52 -10.05 9.36
C PHE A 45 4.57 -11.58 9.21
N VAL A 46 5.68 -12.15 8.73
CA VAL A 46 5.80 -13.59 8.42
C VAL A 46 5.34 -14.48 9.57
N GLU A 47 5.69 -14.14 10.81
CA GLU A 47 5.36 -14.94 11.99
C GLU A 47 3.85 -14.96 12.31
N LEU A 48 3.07 -14.02 11.75
CA LEU A 48 1.63 -13.94 11.91
C LEU A 48 0.86 -14.86 10.95
N PHE A 49 1.54 -15.43 9.95
CA PHE A 49 0.92 -16.27 8.92
C PHE A 49 1.31 -17.75 9.08
N PRO A 50 0.36 -18.69 8.92
CA PRO A 50 0.68 -20.12 8.87
C PRO A 50 1.49 -20.44 7.61
N ARG A 51 2.33 -21.48 7.69
CA ARG A 51 3.16 -21.95 6.56
C ARG A 51 2.38 -22.48 5.36
N ARG A 52 1.11 -22.87 5.56
CA ARG A 52 0.24 -23.45 4.53
C ARG A 52 -1.12 -22.77 4.55
N GLY A 53 -1.67 -22.50 3.38
CA GLY A 53 -2.98 -21.90 3.19
C GLY A 53 -3.13 -21.32 1.77
N GLN A 54 -4.26 -20.68 1.52
CA GLN A 54 -4.44 -19.85 0.33
C GLN A 54 -3.50 -18.62 0.39
N PRO A 55 -2.97 -18.11 -0.73
CA PRO A 55 -2.12 -16.92 -0.72
C PRO A 55 -2.75 -15.74 0.01
N ALA A 56 -1.96 -15.04 0.83
CA ALA A 56 -2.33 -13.76 1.41
C ALA A 56 -1.96 -12.60 0.47
N GLU A 57 -2.73 -11.52 0.54
CA GLU A 57 -2.27 -10.20 0.07
C GLU A 57 -1.08 -9.72 0.91
N SER A 58 -0.26 -8.83 0.35
CA SER A 58 0.91 -8.24 1.02
C SER A 58 0.49 -7.52 2.31
N PRO A 59 0.86 -8.02 3.51
CA PRO A 59 0.57 -7.33 4.76
C PRO A 59 1.33 -6.01 4.89
N GLY A 60 2.49 -5.85 4.24
CA GLY A 60 3.19 -4.57 4.18
C GLY A 60 2.38 -3.50 3.45
N HIS A 61 1.79 -3.83 2.29
CA HIS A 61 0.88 -2.92 1.60
C HIS A 61 -0.39 -2.65 2.40
N LEU A 62 -0.99 -3.67 3.02
CA LEU A 62 -2.18 -3.48 3.85
C LEU A 62 -1.91 -2.59 5.07
N ALA A 63 -0.74 -2.72 5.70
CA ALA A 63 -0.34 -1.85 6.80
C ALA A 63 -0.24 -0.38 6.37
N TRP A 64 0.31 -0.12 5.19
CA TRP A 64 0.29 1.21 4.58
C TRP A 64 -1.13 1.74 4.37
N VAL A 65 -2.02 0.93 3.79
CA VAL A 65 -3.43 1.28 3.61
C VAL A 65 -4.10 1.59 4.96
N THR A 66 -3.79 0.85 6.02
CA THR A 66 -4.31 1.10 7.37
C THR A 66 -3.86 2.46 7.92
N VAL A 67 -2.61 2.88 7.66
CA VAL A 67 -2.13 4.22 8.05
C VAL A 67 -2.90 5.31 7.31
N LEU A 68 -3.11 5.15 6.00
CA LEU A 68 -3.85 6.13 5.18
C LEU A 68 -5.33 6.17 5.57
N GLN A 69 -5.95 5.01 5.79
CA GLN A 69 -7.31 4.88 6.33
C GLN A 69 -7.46 5.64 7.64
N PHE A 70 -6.53 5.46 8.58
CA PHE A 70 -6.56 6.16 9.86
C PHE A 70 -6.37 7.67 9.69
N ALA A 71 -5.43 8.10 8.86
CA ALA A 71 -5.15 9.51 8.59
C ALA A 71 -6.37 10.24 8.00
N GLU A 72 -7.17 9.56 7.18
CA GLU A 72 -8.38 10.10 6.56
C GLU A 72 -9.67 9.83 7.36
N GLY A 73 -9.62 9.06 8.45
CA GLY A 73 -10.81 8.70 9.24
C GLY A 73 -11.79 7.82 8.48
N LEU A 74 -11.30 6.96 7.58
CA LEU A 74 -12.13 6.12 6.72
C LEU A 74 -12.53 4.80 7.40
N SER A 75 -13.74 4.31 7.07
CA SER A 75 -14.09 2.91 7.33
C SER A 75 -13.35 1.96 6.39
N ASP A 76 -13.30 0.67 6.74
CA ASP A 76 -12.64 -0.35 5.90
C ASP A 76 -13.19 -0.37 4.47
N ARG A 77 -14.50 -0.18 4.31
CA ARG A 77 -15.15 -0.14 2.98
C ARG A 77 -14.69 1.08 2.19
N GLN A 78 -14.65 2.25 2.82
CA GLN A 78 -14.21 3.48 2.16
C GLN A 78 -12.72 3.42 1.82
N ALA A 79 -11.88 2.84 2.69
CA ALA A 79 -10.47 2.64 2.39
C ALA A 79 -10.28 1.68 1.20
N ALA A 80 -11.06 0.58 1.13
CA ALA A 80 -11.03 -0.33 -0.01
C ALA A 80 -11.44 0.36 -1.33
N GLU A 81 -12.45 1.23 -1.29
CA GLU A 81 -12.84 2.06 -2.43
C GLU A 81 -11.75 3.08 -2.78
N ALA A 82 -11.11 3.71 -1.79
CA ALA A 82 -10.05 4.68 -1.97
C ALA A 82 -8.83 4.07 -2.66
N VAL A 83 -8.41 2.86 -2.28
CA VAL A 83 -7.29 2.14 -2.93
C VAL A 83 -7.51 1.94 -4.44
N GLY A 84 -8.76 1.90 -4.91
CA GLY A 84 -9.11 1.83 -6.33
C GLY A 84 -9.19 3.19 -7.02
N GLY A 85 -9.73 4.22 -6.33
CA GLY A 85 -9.98 5.54 -6.90
C GLY A 85 -8.83 6.54 -6.77
N HIS A 86 -7.93 6.35 -5.81
CA HIS A 86 -6.86 7.28 -5.44
C HIS A 86 -5.51 6.77 -5.92
N ILE A 87 -5.08 7.27 -7.07
CA ILE A 87 -3.78 6.90 -7.64
C ILE A 87 -2.59 7.40 -6.79
N ASP A 88 -2.81 8.40 -5.96
CA ASP A 88 -1.85 8.92 -4.97
C ASP A 88 -1.64 8.01 -3.76
N TRP A 89 -2.48 6.97 -3.58
CA TRP A 89 -2.25 5.89 -2.62
C TRP A 89 -1.42 4.75 -3.21
N LYS A 90 -1.03 4.83 -4.50
CA LYS A 90 -0.25 3.80 -5.20
C LYS A 90 1.23 3.94 -5.07
#